data_AF-F5GTH6-F1
#
_entry.id   AF-F5GTH6-F1
#
_cell.length_a   1.000
_cell.length_b   1.000
_cell.length_c   1.000
_cell.angle_alpha   90.00
_cell.angle_beta   90.00
_cell.angle_gamma   90.00
#
_symmetry.space_group_name_H-M   'P 1'
#
loop_
_entity.id
_entity.type
_entity.pdbx_description
1 polymer ?
#
loop_
_entity_poly.entity_id
_entity_poly.type
_entity_poly.pdbx_seq_one_letter_code
_entity_poly.pdbx_strand_id
1 'polypeptide(L)'
;SFSPSTTCCPISPVISVVPALSSLNTTVARSDGVFDVPSCIANRTDDVTSRVCAVAKDWRWAMVDSKSFAIIIPVEQDPKSISRERFVSLLEYCEEELGVDRVLAVFERPGLSMSEGFPRTLRYVGFRVLPPDSVPAPLSSDKFFVMSYAV
;
A
#
# COMPACT_ATOMS: atom_id res chain seq x y z
N SER A 1 11.13 43.02 -5.65
CA SER A 1 11.21 42.69 -4.22
C SER A 1 10.34 41.49 -3.93
N PHE A 2 10.79 40.57 -3.07
CA PHE A 2 10.06 39.46 -2.43
C PHE A 2 9.16 38.55 -3.29
N SER A 3 9.63 37.31 -3.47
CA SER A 3 8.77 36.12 -3.56
C SER A 3 8.30 35.68 -2.16
N PRO A 4 7.26 34.84 -2.06
CA PRO A 4 7.11 33.88 -0.97
C PRO A 4 7.23 32.42 -1.46
N SER A 5 7.59 31.52 -0.55
CA SER A 5 7.77 30.07 -0.77
C SER A 5 6.93 29.27 0.23
N THR A 6 6.96 27.93 0.12
CA THR A 6 6.51 26.95 1.17
C THR A 6 4.97 26.87 1.35
N THR A 7 4.35 25.75 1.79
CA THR A 7 4.84 24.50 2.40
C THR A 7 3.99 23.29 1.98
N CYS A 8 4.57 22.08 1.93
CA CYS A 8 3.81 20.82 1.85
C CYS A 8 3.42 20.29 3.25
N CYS A 9 2.25 19.66 3.38
CA CYS A 9 1.80 19.03 4.62
C CYS A 9 1.52 17.53 4.42
N PRO A 10 2.31 16.62 5.01
CA PRO A 10 1.94 15.21 5.15
C PRO A 10 1.08 15.00 6.42
N ILE A 11 0.15 14.03 6.37
CA ILE A 11 -0.59 13.57 7.56
C ILE A 11 -0.62 12.04 7.54
N SER A 12 0.07 11.42 8.50
CA SER A 12 0.08 9.97 8.71
C SER A 12 -0.40 9.65 10.14
N PRO A 13 -1.43 8.82 10.33
CA PRO A 13 -1.83 8.36 11.65
C PRO A 13 -0.95 7.19 12.13
N VAL A 14 -0.38 7.32 13.33
CA VAL A 14 0.42 6.27 13.99
C VAL A 14 -0.48 5.34 14.81
N ILE A 15 -0.20 4.04 14.78
CA ILE A 15 -0.58 3.11 15.86
C ILE A 15 0.66 2.28 16.20
N SER A 16 1.04 2.26 17.48
CA SER A 16 2.09 1.40 18.04
C SER A 16 1.68 0.97 19.46
N VAL A 17 2.05 -0.25 19.87
CA VAL A 17 1.63 -0.86 21.14
C VAL A 17 2.86 -1.36 21.90
N VAL A 18 2.99 -0.88 23.14
CA VAL A 18 4.04 -1.16 24.14
C VAL A 18 3.55 -2.20 25.16
N PRO A 19 4.32 -2.66 26.18
CA PRO A 19 5.73 -2.42 26.56
C PRO A 19 6.56 -3.73 26.47
N ALA A 20 7.72 -4.00 27.11
CA ALA A 20 8.51 -3.42 28.22
C ALA A 20 9.99 -3.93 28.11
N LEU A 21 10.98 -3.78 29.02
CA LEU A 21 11.16 -3.12 30.33
C LEU A 21 12.69 -3.07 30.64
N SER A 22 13.22 -2.01 31.29
CA SER A 22 14.13 -2.04 32.48
C SER A 22 15.28 -1.02 32.49
N SER A 23 15.63 -0.61 33.72
CA SER A 23 16.93 -0.05 34.18
C SER A 23 17.28 1.42 33.87
N LEU A 24 17.98 2.05 34.83
CA LEU A 24 18.28 3.48 34.90
C LEU A 24 19.69 3.82 34.36
N ASN A 25 19.87 5.03 33.82
CA ASN A 25 20.76 6.02 34.47
C ASN A 25 20.66 7.45 33.86
N THR A 26 20.32 8.41 34.74
CA THR A 26 20.96 9.72 34.97
C THR A 26 21.37 10.64 33.78
N THR A 27 20.75 11.84 33.79
CA THR A 27 21.16 13.14 33.20
C THR A 27 21.19 13.40 31.68
N VAL A 28 20.38 14.41 31.30
CA VAL A 28 20.66 15.49 30.33
C VAL A 28 21.07 15.10 28.90
N ALA A 29 20.06 14.97 28.04
CA ALA A 29 19.95 15.80 26.83
C ALA A 29 18.47 15.90 26.40
N ARG A 30 18.05 17.06 25.87
CA ARG A 30 16.86 17.15 25.00
C ARG A 30 17.35 17.04 23.56
N SER A 31 17.62 15.82 23.10
CA SER A 31 17.71 15.51 21.68
C SER A 31 16.29 15.31 21.16
N ASP A 32 15.87 16.14 20.20
CA ASP A 32 14.61 15.90 19.50
C ASP A 32 14.71 14.59 18.72
N GLY A 33 13.70 13.74 18.86
CA GLY A 33 13.75 12.33 18.47
C GLY A 33 13.52 12.11 16.99
N VAL A 34 14.23 12.84 16.12
CA VAL A 34 14.21 12.62 14.67
C VAL A 34 14.77 11.23 14.42
N PHE A 35 13.87 10.28 14.15
CA PHE A 35 14.24 8.94 13.75
C PHE A 35 14.76 9.03 12.31
N ASP A 36 16.07 8.98 12.13
CA ASP A 36 16.73 8.92 10.82
C ASP A 36 16.34 7.62 10.10
N VAL A 37 15.18 7.66 9.43
CA VAL A 37 14.76 6.66 8.46
C VAL A 37 15.82 6.64 7.36
N PRO A 38 16.48 5.49 7.09
CA PRO A 38 17.46 5.41 6.03
C PRO A 38 16.90 5.95 4.71
N SER A 39 17.57 6.92 4.11
CA SER A 39 17.06 7.68 2.96
C SER A 39 16.73 6.80 1.75
N CYS A 40 17.39 5.65 1.62
CA CYS A 40 17.08 4.61 0.64
C CYS A 40 15.69 3.95 0.83
N ILE A 41 15.18 3.88 2.06
CA ILE A 41 13.82 3.37 2.36
C ILE A 41 12.80 4.46 2.00
N ALA A 42 13.01 5.69 2.45
CA ALA A 42 12.12 6.82 2.17
C ALA A 42 11.90 7.00 0.66
N ASN A 43 12.98 7.14 -0.12
CA ASN A 43 12.89 7.33 -1.57
C ASN A 43 12.13 6.18 -2.26
N ARG A 44 12.38 4.93 -1.86
CA ARG A 44 11.67 3.77 -2.43
C ARG A 44 10.18 3.74 -2.04
N THR A 45 9.79 4.27 -0.87
CA THR A 45 8.36 4.43 -0.53
C THR A 45 7.69 5.57 -1.32
N ASP A 46 8.44 6.62 -1.68
CA ASP A 46 7.94 7.70 -2.53
C ASP A 46 7.77 7.24 -4.00
N ASP A 47 8.72 6.46 -4.54
CA ASP A 47 8.64 5.87 -5.89
C ASP A 47 7.40 4.95 -6.05
N VAL A 48 7.16 4.07 -5.08
CA VAL A 48 5.97 3.19 -5.05
C VAL A 48 4.69 4.03 -5.00
N THR A 49 4.64 5.03 -4.11
CA THR A 49 3.47 5.91 -3.95
C THR A 49 3.19 6.69 -5.24
N SER A 50 4.24 7.21 -5.89
CA SER A 50 4.14 7.91 -7.18
C SER A 50 3.54 7.00 -8.26
N ARG A 51 4.01 5.75 -8.38
CA ARG A 51 3.49 4.77 -9.36
C ARG A 51 2.05 4.36 -9.07
N VAL A 52 1.69 4.11 -7.81
CA VAL A 52 0.29 3.77 -7.42
C VAL A 52 -0.65 4.95 -7.71
N CYS A 53 -0.29 6.16 -7.28
CA CYS A 53 -1.06 7.39 -7.55
C CYS A 53 -1.17 7.73 -9.04
N ALA A 54 -0.21 7.30 -9.87
CA ALA A 54 -0.28 7.44 -11.31
C ALA A 54 -1.33 6.50 -11.95
N VAL A 55 -1.58 5.31 -11.36
CA VAL A 55 -2.70 4.44 -11.76
C VAL A 55 -4.03 5.05 -11.31
N ALA A 56 -4.16 5.37 -10.02
CA ALA A 56 -5.30 6.08 -9.45
C ALA A 56 -4.94 6.75 -8.12
N LYS A 57 -5.44 7.97 -7.90
CA LYS A 57 -5.07 8.81 -6.75
C LYS A 57 -5.57 8.28 -5.40
N ASP A 58 -6.72 7.60 -5.41
CA ASP A 58 -7.41 7.14 -4.21
C ASP A 58 -7.01 5.70 -3.81
N TRP A 59 -6.07 5.09 -4.54
CA TRP A 59 -5.51 3.78 -4.20
C TRP A 59 -4.46 3.93 -3.09
N ARG A 60 -4.60 3.13 -2.05
CA ARG A 60 -3.59 2.99 -0.99
C ARG A 60 -2.75 1.74 -1.27
N TRP A 61 -1.59 1.61 -0.66
CA TRP A 61 -0.74 0.43 -0.81
C TRP A 61 -0.05 0.05 0.51
N ALA A 62 0.41 -1.19 0.62
CA ALA A 62 1.24 -1.66 1.72
C ALA A 62 2.11 -2.86 1.29
N MET A 63 3.33 -2.97 1.82
CA MET A 63 4.02 -4.26 1.87
C MET A 63 3.33 -5.11 2.94
N VAL A 64 2.84 -6.30 2.58
CA VAL A 64 2.23 -7.23 3.55
C VAL A 64 3.28 -8.14 4.18
N ASP A 65 4.25 -8.54 3.36
CA ASP A 65 5.47 -9.26 3.72
C ASP A 65 6.53 -8.95 2.65
N SER A 66 7.74 -9.53 2.77
CA SER A 66 8.85 -9.26 1.83
C SER A 66 8.59 -9.72 0.39
N LYS A 67 7.53 -10.51 0.14
CA LYS A 67 7.18 -11.10 -1.16
C LYS A 67 5.72 -10.86 -1.59
N SER A 68 4.93 -10.11 -0.82
CA SER A 68 3.56 -9.73 -1.15
C SER A 68 3.35 -8.22 -1.08
N PHE A 69 3.10 -7.59 -2.23
CA PHE A 69 2.68 -6.20 -2.34
C PHE A 69 1.15 -6.09 -2.37
N ALA A 70 0.53 -5.25 -1.54
CA ALA A 70 -0.92 -5.04 -1.55
C ALA A 70 -1.29 -3.65 -2.07
N ILE A 71 -2.30 -3.61 -2.95
CA ILE A 71 -3.02 -2.40 -3.38
C ILE A 71 -4.44 -2.44 -2.82
N ILE A 72 -4.84 -1.37 -2.14
CA ILE A 72 -6.17 -1.23 -1.53
C ILE A 72 -6.99 -0.30 -2.43
N ILE A 73 -8.00 -0.87 -3.07
CA ILE A 73 -8.79 -0.26 -4.14
C ILE A 73 -10.18 0.10 -3.59
N PRO A 74 -10.69 1.34 -3.78
CA PRO A 74 -12.04 1.70 -3.38
C PRO A 74 -13.11 0.88 -4.13
N VAL A 75 -14.26 0.65 -3.48
CA VAL A 75 -15.35 -0.19 -4.02
C VAL A 75 -15.96 0.44 -5.27
N GLU A 76 -16.01 1.76 -5.30
CA GLU A 76 -16.56 2.63 -6.34
C GLU A 76 -15.64 2.79 -7.56
N GLN A 77 -14.49 2.09 -7.62
CA GLN A 77 -13.50 2.22 -8.68
C GLN A 77 -14.08 1.86 -10.06
N ASP A 78 -14.37 2.88 -10.89
CA ASP A 78 -14.72 2.67 -12.29
C ASP A 78 -13.54 2.05 -13.06
N PRO A 79 -13.72 0.89 -13.72
CA PRO A 79 -12.66 0.27 -14.51
C PRO A 79 -12.22 1.06 -15.74
N LYS A 80 -13.05 1.97 -16.27
CA LYS A 80 -12.72 2.74 -17.49
C LYS A 80 -11.78 3.91 -17.21
N SER A 81 -11.80 4.45 -15.99
CA SER A 81 -10.88 5.50 -15.53
C SER A 81 -9.42 5.05 -15.38
N ILE A 82 -9.17 3.74 -15.26
CA ILE A 82 -7.83 3.17 -15.08
C ILE A 82 -7.14 2.96 -16.44
N SER A 83 -5.97 3.59 -16.63
CA SER A 83 -5.12 3.28 -17.78
C SER A 83 -4.48 1.90 -17.63
N ARG A 84 -4.72 1.03 -18.62
CA ARG A 84 -4.08 -0.29 -18.72
C ARG A 84 -2.56 -0.19 -18.69
N GLU A 85 -1.99 0.76 -19.42
CA GLU A 85 -0.53 0.94 -19.55
C GLU A 85 0.10 1.22 -18.18
N ARG A 86 -0.50 2.12 -17.40
CA ARG A 86 -0.02 2.45 -16.05
C ARG A 86 -0.19 1.29 -15.08
N PHE A 87 -1.31 0.56 -15.16
CA PHE A 87 -1.53 -0.60 -14.29
C PHE A 87 -0.56 -1.74 -14.60
N VAL A 88 -0.26 -2.00 -15.89
CA VAL A 88 0.76 -2.98 -16.29
C VAL A 88 2.15 -2.54 -15.81
N SER A 89 2.53 -1.27 -15.99
CA SER A 89 3.83 -0.76 -15.51
C SER A 89 3.98 -0.64 -13.99
N LEU A 90 2.87 -0.73 -13.24
CA LEU A 90 2.90 -0.97 -11.80
C LEU A 90 3.20 -2.44 -11.47
N LEU A 91 2.67 -3.40 -12.24
CA LEU A 91 2.94 -4.83 -12.04
C LEU A 91 4.38 -5.18 -12.42
N GLU A 92 4.88 -4.70 -13.56
CA GLU A 92 6.28 -4.83 -14.00
C GLU A 92 7.24 -4.32 -12.90
N TYR A 93 6.97 -3.14 -12.35
CA TYR A 93 7.75 -2.58 -11.23
C TYR A 93 7.68 -3.41 -9.93
N CYS A 94 6.58 -4.14 -9.69
CA CYS A 94 6.51 -5.04 -8.54
C CYS A 94 7.43 -6.25 -8.72
N GLU A 95 7.50 -6.80 -9.93
CA GLU A 95 8.37 -7.93 -10.28
C GLU A 95 9.85 -7.50 -10.26
N GLU A 96 10.21 -6.51 -11.07
CA GLU A 96 11.62 -6.17 -11.38
C GLU A 96 12.33 -5.40 -10.24
N GLU A 97 11.65 -4.42 -9.63
CA GLU A 97 12.27 -3.42 -8.74
C GLU A 97 11.90 -3.60 -7.25
N LEU A 98 10.70 -4.13 -6.96
CA LEU A 98 10.33 -4.55 -5.61
C LEU A 98 10.72 -5.99 -5.30
N GLY A 99 10.82 -6.86 -6.32
CA GLY A 99 11.20 -8.25 -6.16
C GLY A 99 10.18 -9.10 -5.41
N VAL A 100 8.89 -8.75 -5.49
CA VAL A 100 7.79 -9.52 -4.86
C VAL A 100 7.36 -10.67 -5.76
N ASP A 101 6.80 -11.75 -5.18
CA ASP A 101 6.28 -12.92 -5.91
C ASP A 101 4.75 -12.82 -6.13
N ARG A 102 4.12 -11.76 -5.59
CA ARG A 102 2.67 -11.61 -5.55
C ARG A 102 2.22 -10.16 -5.39
N VAL A 103 1.19 -9.81 -6.16
CA VAL A 103 0.38 -8.60 -5.95
C VAL A 103 -1.00 -8.97 -5.44
N LEU A 104 -1.45 -8.33 -4.36
CA LEU A 104 -2.73 -8.52 -3.70
C LEU A 104 -3.63 -7.31 -3.94
N ALA A 105 -4.69 -7.49 -4.72
CA ALA A 105 -5.76 -6.50 -4.85
C ALA A 105 -6.76 -6.68 -3.71
N VAL A 106 -6.84 -5.67 -2.85
CA VAL A 106 -7.62 -5.65 -1.61
C VAL A 106 -8.77 -4.67 -1.76
N PHE A 107 -9.98 -5.13 -1.48
CA PHE A 107 -11.22 -4.34 -1.51
C PHE A 107 -11.90 -4.40 -0.15
N GLU A 108 -12.48 -3.31 0.31
CA GLU A 108 -13.37 -3.32 1.48
C GLU A 108 -14.71 -4.00 1.10
N ARG A 109 -15.26 -4.86 1.96
CA ARG A 109 -16.44 -5.68 1.61
C ARG A 109 -17.80 -4.97 1.55
N PRO A 110 -18.15 -3.96 2.36
CA PRO A 110 -19.49 -3.40 2.31
C PRO A 110 -19.73 -2.73 0.94
N GLY A 111 -20.75 -3.23 0.21
CA GLY A 111 -21.09 -2.74 -1.14
C GLY A 111 -20.40 -3.44 -2.32
N LEU A 112 -19.44 -4.34 -2.10
CA LEU A 112 -18.64 -4.93 -3.19
C LEU A 112 -19.37 -6.07 -3.93
N SER A 113 -19.62 -5.88 -5.23
CA SER A 113 -20.07 -6.93 -6.14
C SER A 113 -18.88 -7.75 -6.67
N MET A 114 -18.87 -9.07 -6.44
CA MET A 114 -17.79 -9.96 -6.91
C MET A 114 -17.90 -10.35 -8.39
N SER A 115 -19.06 -10.11 -9.01
CA SER A 115 -19.36 -10.47 -10.41
C SER A 115 -19.24 -9.28 -11.38
N GLU A 116 -19.10 -8.07 -10.86
CA GLU A 116 -19.15 -6.82 -11.63
C GLU A 116 -18.02 -5.87 -11.19
N GLY A 117 -18.03 -4.63 -11.68
CA GLY A 117 -17.06 -3.59 -11.29
C GLY A 117 -15.59 -3.99 -11.51
N PHE A 118 -14.70 -3.41 -10.68
CA PHE A 118 -13.26 -3.62 -10.78
C PHE A 118 -12.78 -5.06 -10.51
N PRO A 119 -13.35 -5.83 -9.55
CA PRO A 119 -13.01 -7.24 -9.34
C PRO A 119 -13.17 -8.10 -10.61
N ARG A 120 -14.21 -7.83 -11.42
CA ARG A 120 -14.38 -8.53 -12.72
C ARG A 120 -13.26 -8.19 -13.70
N THR A 121 -12.83 -6.92 -13.78
CA THR A 121 -11.72 -6.49 -14.63
C THR A 121 -10.41 -7.17 -14.24
N LEU A 122 -10.11 -7.25 -12.94
CA LEU A 122 -8.90 -7.93 -12.47
C LEU A 122 -8.88 -9.43 -12.81
N ARG A 123 -10.04 -10.12 -12.83
CA ARG A 123 -10.13 -11.52 -13.30
C ARG A 123 -9.70 -11.70 -14.76
N TYR A 124 -9.92 -10.69 -15.61
CA TYR A 124 -9.49 -10.67 -17.01
C TYR A 124 -8.00 -10.35 -17.17
N VAL A 125 -7.39 -9.58 -16.25
CA VAL A 125 -5.93 -9.38 -16.21
C VAL A 125 -5.22 -10.66 -15.77
N GLY A 126 -5.80 -11.40 -14.82
CA GLY A 126 -5.28 -12.70 -14.36
C GLY A 126 -5.51 -12.98 -12.89
N PHE A 127 -5.84 -11.95 -12.09
CA PHE A 127 -6.06 -12.08 -10.66
C PHE A 127 -7.10 -13.17 -10.35
N ARG A 128 -6.85 -13.93 -9.29
CA ARG A 128 -7.74 -14.98 -8.77
C ARG A 128 -8.19 -14.61 -7.36
N VAL A 129 -9.40 -15.03 -6.98
CA VAL A 129 -9.91 -14.79 -5.62
C VAL A 129 -9.09 -15.64 -4.64
N LEU A 130 -8.56 -15.01 -3.60
CA LEU A 130 -7.79 -15.69 -2.56
C LEU A 130 -8.80 -16.26 -1.53
N PRO A 131 -8.77 -17.59 -1.23
CA PRO A 131 -9.67 -18.17 -0.23
C PRO A 131 -9.34 -17.61 1.16
N PRO A 132 -10.32 -17.52 2.08
CA PRO A 132 -10.15 -16.83 3.37
C PRO A 132 -8.99 -17.38 4.20
N ASP A 133 -8.76 -18.69 4.15
CA ASP A 133 -7.70 -19.41 4.88
C ASP A 133 -6.29 -19.14 4.33
N SER A 134 -6.18 -18.51 3.14
CA SER A 134 -4.93 -18.10 2.50
C SER A 134 -4.72 -16.59 2.49
N VAL A 135 -5.62 -15.81 3.11
CA VAL A 135 -5.45 -14.36 3.25
C VAL A 135 -4.45 -14.09 4.39
N PRO A 136 -3.38 -13.30 4.15
CA PRO A 136 -2.38 -13.04 5.18
C PRO A 136 -2.96 -12.24 6.36
N ALA A 137 -2.52 -12.58 7.58
CA ALA A 137 -3.09 -12.11 8.85
C ALA A 137 -3.43 -10.61 9.01
N PRO A 138 -2.65 -9.62 8.51
CA PRO A 138 -3.03 -8.20 8.60
C PRO A 138 -4.30 -7.85 7.78
N LEU A 139 -4.69 -8.66 6.81
CA LEU A 139 -5.88 -8.48 5.98
C LEU A 139 -7.03 -9.37 6.48
N SER A 140 -7.79 -8.91 7.49
CA SER A 140 -8.88 -9.71 8.08
C SER A 140 -9.90 -10.17 7.02
N SER A 141 -10.04 -11.48 6.86
CA SER A 141 -10.91 -12.16 5.89
C SER A 141 -12.42 -12.11 6.22
N ASP A 142 -12.82 -11.18 7.08
CA ASP A 142 -14.20 -10.73 7.31
C ASP A 142 -14.47 -9.32 6.75
N LYS A 143 -13.44 -8.47 6.71
CA LYS A 143 -13.52 -7.04 6.31
C LYS A 143 -13.11 -6.82 4.86
N PHE A 144 -12.13 -7.59 4.39
CA PHE A 144 -11.52 -7.41 3.08
C PHE A 144 -11.81 -8.57 2.14
N PHE A 145 -12.15 -8.26 0.90
CA PHE A 145 -12.13 -9.21 -0.21
C PHE A 145 -10.78 -9.07 -0.91
N VAL A 146 -10.06 -10.18 -1.07
CA VAL A 146 -8.68 -10.18 -1.57
C VAL A 146 -8.59 -11.05 -2.82
N MET A 147 -7.92 -10.52 -3.83
CA MET A 147 -7.54 -11.23 -5.04
C MET A 147 -6.03 -11.21 -5.20
N SER A 148 -5.43 -12.32 -5.62
CA SER A 148 -3.99 -12.43 -5.86
C SER A 148 -3.68 -12.56 -7.35
N TYR A 149 -2.65 -11.83 -7.79
CA TYR A 149 -1.91 -12.06 -9.03
C TYR A 149 -0.50 -12.53 -8.63
N ALA A 150 -0.04 -13.63 -9.21
CA ALA A 150 1.40 -13.90 -9.23
C ALA A 150 1.98 -13.03 -10.34
N VAL A 151 3.01 -12.26 -10.00
CA VAL A 151 3.96 -11.74 -10.98
C VAL A 151 4.90 -12.90 -11.33
#